data_AF-A0A8J2P8T9-F1
#
_entry.id   AF-A0A8J2P8T9-F1
#
_cell.length_a   1.000
_cell.length_b   1.000
_cell.length_c   1.000
_cell.angle_alpha   90.00
_cell.angle_beta   90.00
_cell.angle_gamma   90.00
#
_symmetry.space_group_name_H-M   'P 1'
#
loop_
_entity.id
_entity.type
_entity.pdbx_description
1 polymer ?
#
loop_
_entity_poly.entity_id
_entity_poly.type
_entity_poly.pdbx_seq_one_letter_code
_entity_poly.pdbx_strand_id
1 'polypeptide(L)'
;MELLYEMRYPGTDGSHVPKRISPDRKATCAVSLKNLIAFTSHADLTKRTKLTNSLAVDTSGTHVYVADLNTPWDCYLVKNSSVEVSNLNWSIKGQLLVATEV
;
A
#
# COMPACT_ATOMS: atom_id res chain seq x y z
N MET A 1 26.35 11.47 -4.19
CA MET A 1 25.66 10.25 -3.69
C MET A 1 25.82 9.19 -4.76
N GLU A 2 26.24 7.99 -4.39
CA GLU A 2 26.39 6.86 -5.31
C GLU A 2 25.24 5.88 -5.08
N LEU A 3 24.59 5.42 -6.15
CA LEU A 3 23.55 4.42 -6.08
C LEU A 3 24.19 3.05 -5.86
N LEU A 4 24.04 2.47 -4.67
CA LEU A 4 24.69 1.21 -4.31
C LEU A 4 23.99 -0.03 -4.91
N TYR A 5 22.67 0.02 -5.08
CA TYR A 5 21.95 -1.04 -5.77
C TYR A 5 20.56 -0.59 -6.23
N GLU A 6 20.06 -1.22 -7.29
CA GLU A 6 18.69 -1.09 -7.81
C GLU A 6 18.01 -2.46 -7.69
N MET A 7 16.96 -2.56 -6.87
CA MET A 7 16.17 -3.79 -6.81
C MET A 7 15.17 -3.82 -7.98
N ARG A 8 15.28 -4.81 -8.87
CA ARG A 8 14.24 -5.12 -9.84
C ARG A 8 13.44 -6.31 -9.31
N TYR A 9 12.12 -6.19 -9.26
CA TYR A 9 11.26 -7.31 -8.88
C TYR A 9 11.51 -8.50 -9.82
N PRO A 10 11.83 -9.70 -9.29
CA PRO A 10 11.99 -10.90 -10.10
C PRO A 10 10.59 -11.35 -10.55
N GLY A 11 10.18 -10.91 -11.73
CA GLY A 11 8.86 -11.22 -12.27
C GLY A 11 8.52 -10.41 -13.51
N THR A 12 9.35 -10.55 -14.55
CA THR A 12 8.99 -10.16 -15.92
C THR A 12 9.49 -11.19 -16.93
N ASP A 13 9.54 -12.46 -16.54
CA ASP A 13 9.70 -13.62 -17.42
C ASP A 13 8.34 -14.01 -18.01
N GLY A 14 7.66 -13.06 -18.66
CA GLY A 14 6.56 -13.23 -19.64
C GLY A 14 5.29 -14.02 -19.24
N SER A 15 5.28 -14.78 -18.16
CA SER A 15 4.23 -15.77 -17.82
C SER A 15 3.36 -15.33 -16.65
N HIS A 16 3.94 -14.60 -15.70
CA HIS A 16 3.22 -13.90 -14.65
C HIS A 16 3.36 -12.40 -14.88
N VAL A 17 2.42 -11.82 -15.63
CA VAL A 17 2.19 -10.38 -15.53
C VAL A 17 1.76 -10.17 -14.07
N PRO A 18 2.57 -9.51 -13.20
CA PRO A 18 2.04 -9.06 -11.91
C PRO A 18 0.83 -8.24 -12.30
N LYS A 19 -0.36 -8.70 -11.91
CA LYS A 19 -1.63 -8.09 -12.32
C LYS A 19 -1.49 -6.63 -11.95
N ARG A 20 -1.17 -5.82 -12.96
CA ARG A 20 -0.80 -4.42 -12.79
C ARG A 20 -1.97 -3.89 -11.99
N ILE A 21 -1.71 -3.41 -10.77
CA ILE A 21 -2.73 -2.63 -10.07
C ILE A 21 -3.05 -1.56 -11.10
N SER A 22 -4.28 -1.60 -11.60
CA SER A 22 -4.69 -0.89 -12.80
C SER A 22 -4.14 0.53 -12.76
N PRO A 23 -3.46 1.01 -13.81
CA PRO A 23 -2.75 2.29 -13.81
C PRO A 23 -3.65 3.50 -13.52
N ASP A 24 -4.97 3.30 -13.52
CA ASP A 24 -5.97 4.32 -13.22
C ASP A 24 -5.98 4.79 -11.77
N ARG A 25 -5.40 4.06 -10.81
CA ARG A 25 -5.38 4.52 -9.41
C ARG A 25 -3.98 4.45 -8.82
N LYS A 26 -3.48 5.61 -8.36
CA LYS A 26 -2.08 5.77 -7.97
C LYS A 26 -1.93 5.35 -6.52
N ALA A 27 -1.24 4.24 -6.29
CA ALA A 27 -0.80 3.89 -4.93
C ALA A 27 0.14 4.97 -4.39
N THR A 28 -0.10 5.39 -3.15
CA THR A 28 0.65 6.43 -2.45
C THR A 28 1.27 5.81 -1.19
N CYS A 29 2.47 6.25 -0.82
CA CYS A 29 3.12 5.80 0.40
C CYS A 29 3.93 6.93 1.03
N ALA A 30 4.17 6.80 2.34
CA ALA A 30 4.99 7.71 3.11
C ALA A 30 5.73 6.93 4.20
N VAL A 31 6.99 7.29 4.45
CA VAL A 31 7.83 6.68 5.49
C VAL A 31 8.04 7.68 6.62
N SER A 32 7.88 7.21 7.86
CA SER A 32 8.10 8.01 9.08
C SER A 32 9.53 7.89 9.59
N LEU A 33 9.91 8.79 10.50
CA LEU A 33 11.16 8.72 11.27
C LEU A 33 11.23 7.53 12.25
N LYS A 34 10.12 6.81 12.46
CA LYS A 34 10.03 5.67 13.38
C LYS A 34 10.08 4.32 12.66
N ASN A 35 10.59 4.29 11.43
CA ASN A 35 10.58 3.12 10.55
C ASN A 35 9.18 2.55 10.28
N LEU A 36 8.13 3.38 10.39
CA LEU A 36 6.79 3.00 9.94
C LEU A 36 6.57 3.46 8.51
N ILE A 37 6.04 2.59 7.66
CA ILE A 37 5.55 2.92 6.32
C ILE A 37 4.02 2.95 6.34
N ALA A 38 3.44 3.99 5.77
CA ALA A 38 2.02 4.05 5.44
C ALA A 38 1.88 3.93 3.93
N PHE A 39 0.88 3.18 3.47
CA PHE A 39 0.63 3.00 2.05
C PHE A 39 -0.85 2.78 1.75
N THR A 40 -1.28 3.16 0.56
CA THR A 40 -2.64 2.90 0.07
C THR A 40 -2.72 1.63 -0.76
N SER A 41 -3.88 0.98 -0.73
CA SER A 41 -4.23 -0.14 -1.58
C SER A 41 -5.72 -0.10 -1.91
N HIS A 42 -6.07 -0.45 -3.14
CA HIS A 42 -7.48 -0.63 -3.57
C HIS A 42 -7.97 -2.07 -3.39
N ALA A 43 -7.08 -2.97 -2.97
CA ALA A 43 -7.45 -4.29 -2.52
C ALA A 43 -7.45 -4.31 -0.98
N ASP A 44 -8.49 -4.92 -0.42
CA ASP A 44 -8.54 -5.21 1.00
C ASP A 44 -7.56 -6.37 1.32
N LEU A 45 -6.42 -6.01 1.93
CA LEU A 45 -5.35 -6.94 2.29
C LEU A 45 -5.72 -7.79 3.51
N THR A 46 -6.69 -7.36 4.32
CA THR A 46 -7.17 -8.16 5.47
C THR A 46 -7.94 -9.40 5.02
N LYS A 47 -8.56 -9.33 3.82
CA LYS A 47 -9.33 -10.42 3.22
C LYS A 47 -8.50 -11.40 2.39
N ARG A 48 -7.18 -11.17 2.23
CA ARG A 48 -6.30 -12.06 1.43
C ARG A 48 -6.22 -13.49 1.95
N THR A 49 -6.55 -13.74 3.22
CA THR A 49 -6.65 -15.09 3.80
C THR A 49 -7.89 -15.87 3.37
N LYS A 50 -8.86 -15.25 2.68
CA LYS A 50 -10.05 -15.92 2.12
C LYS A 50 -10.00 -15.99 0.59
N LEU A 51 -8.85 -16.31 0.01
CA LEU A 51 -8.77 -16.64 -1.43
C LEU A 51 -9.24 -18.09 -1.68
N THR A 52 -10.50 -18.38 -1.34
CA THR A 52 -11.24 -19.53 -1.86
C THR A 52 -12.37 -18.98 -2.72
N ASN A 53 -12.15 -18.93 -4.04
CA ASN A 53 -13.19 -18.97 -5.08
C ASN A 53 -14.30 -17.91 -5.16
N SER A 54 -14.21 -16.74 -4.51
CA SER A 54 -15.20 -15.68 -4.73
C SER A 54 -14.59 -14.46 -5.43
N LEU A 55 -14.89 -14.30 -6.72
CA LEU A 55 -14.69 -13.06 -7.49
C LEU A 55 -15.56 -11.93 -6.91
N ALA A 56 -15.13 -11.33 -5.81
CA ALA A 56 -15.56 -10.01 -5.37
C ALA A 56 -14.59 -9.54 -4.28
N VAL A 57 -13.35 -9.22 -4.68
CA VAL A 57 -12.55 -8.30 -3.86
C VAL A 57 -13.30 -6.99 -3.93
N ASP A 58 -13.88 -6.58 -2.81
CA ASP A 58 -14.63 -5.34 -2.69
C ASP A 58 -13.68 -4.16 -2.99
N THR A 59 -13.65 -3.72 -4.25
CA THR A 59 -12.74 -2.68 -4.78
C THR A 59 -13.29 -1.26 -4.60
N SER A 60 -14.37 -1.11 -3.83
CA SER A 60 -15.02 0.17 -3.60
C SER A 60 -14.31 0.96 -2.49
N GLY A 61 -13.08 1.41 -2.76
CA GLY A 61 -12.41 2.35 -1.87
C GLY A 61 -10.89 2.36 -1.95
N THR A 62 -10.32 3.20 -1.11
CA THR A 62 -8.89 3.26 -0.81
C THR A 62 -8.67 2.88 0.64
N HIS A 63 -7.91 1.81 0.83
CA HIS A 63 -7.52 1.32 2.13
C HIS A 63 -6.13 1.85 2.48
N VAL A 64 -5.99 2.45 3.65
CA VAL A 64 -4.71 2.93 4.18
C VAL A 64 -4.19 1.92 5.18
N TYR A 65 -2.99 1.41 4.93
CA TYR A 65 -2.29 0.48 5.81
C TYR A 65 -1.05 1.13 6.40
N VAL A 66 -0.64 0.64 7.57
CA VAL A 66 0.65 0.94 8.19
C VAL A 66 1.37 -0.35 8.49
N ALA A 67 2.66 -0.41 8.19
CA ALA A 67 3.54 -1.50 8.58
C ALA A 67 4.81 -0.96 9.25
N ASP A 68 5.36 -1.72 10.18
CA ASP A 68 6.68 -1.48 10.74
C ASP A 68 7.74 -2.11 9.84
N LEU A 69 8.69 -1.32 9.36
CA LEU A 69 9.78 -1.78 8.51
C LEU A 69 10.78 -2.65 9.27
N ASN A 70 10.81 -2.60 10.61
CA ASN A 70 11.61 -3.52 11.43
C ASN A 70 10.96 -4.91 11.55
N THR A 71 9.65 -5.02 11.32
CA THR A 71 8.89 -6.27 11.32
C THR A 71 8.04 -6.38 10.04
N PRO A 72 8.69 -6.48 8.87
CA PRO A 72 8.10 -6.18 7.57
C PRO A 72 7.20 -7.31 7.04
N TRP A 73 6.19 -7.73 7.79
CA TRP A 73 5.20 -8.73 7.37
C TRP A 73 3.81 -8.45 7.96
N ASP A 74 3.75 -7.63 9.01
CA ASP A 74 2.51 -7.24 9.67
C ASP A 74 2.10 -5.82 9.27
N CYS A 75 1.10 -5.74 8.39
CA CYS A 75 0.45 -4.47 8.06
C CYS A 75 -0.92 -4.38 8.72
N TYR A 76 -1.25 -3.19 9.21
CA TYR A 76 -2.46 -2.90 9.94
C TYR A 76 -3.32 -1.94 9.13
N LEU A 77 -4.61 -2.27 8.96
CA LEU A 77 -5.57 -1.35 8.34
C LEU A 77 -5.83 -0.19 9.29
N VAL A 78 -5.54 1.04 8.85
CA VAL A 78 -5.73 2.25 9.66
C VAL A 78 -6.99 3.00 9.25
N LYS A 79 -7.29 3.05 7.95
CA LYS A 79 -8.47 3.74 7.43
C LYS A 79 -9.00 3.04 6.19
N ASN A 80 -10.33 2.92 6.11
CA ASN A 80 -11.01 2.65 4.86
C ASN A 80 -11.66 3.96 4.39
N SER A 81 -11.39 4.38 3.16
CA SER A 81 -12.01 5.55 2.55
C SER A 81 -12.78 5.12 1.31
N SER A 82 -14.00 5.64 1.14
CA SER A 82 -14.76 5.46 -0.11
C SER A 82 -14.19 6.28 -1.27
N VAL A 83 -13.24 7.17 -0.98
CA VAL A 83 -12.66 8.15 -1.90
C VAL A 83 -11.17 7.84 -2.12
N GLU A 84 -10.58 8.34 -3.21
CA GLU A 84 -9.15 8.19 -3.47
C GLU A 84 -8.32 9.02 -2.47
N VAL A 85 -7.35 8.37 -1.82
CA VAL A 85 -6.41 9.06 -0.92
C VAL A 85 -5.18 9.46 -1.72
N SER A 86 -5.10 10.75 -2.03
CA SER A 86 -4.04 11.29 -2.89
C SER A 86 -2.72 11.51 -2.16
N ASN A 87 -2.74 11.77 -0.85
CA ASN A 87 -1.52 12.05 -0.08
C ASN A 87 -1.53 11.38 1.31
N LEU A 88 -0.36 10.88 1.70
CA LEU A 88 -0.07 10.39 3.03
C LEU A 88 1.11 11.17 3.58
N ASN A 89 1.02 11.64 4.81
CA ASN A 89 2.10 12.37 5.46
C ASN A 89 2.28 11.89 6.90
N TRP A 90 3.50 12.00 7.42
CA TRP A 90 3.76 11.74 8.82
C TRP A 90 3.98 13.06 9.55
N SER A 91 3.47 13.16 10.77
CA SER A 91 3.85 14.25 11.67
C SER A 91 5.32 14.09 12.06
N ILE A 92 5.94 15.18 12.55
CA ILE A 92 7.32 15.18 13.06
C ILE A 92 7.49 14.15 14.21
N LYS A 93 6.40 13.85 14.94
CA LYS A 93 6.38 12.84 16.01
C LYS A 93 6.20 11.41 15.50
N GLY A 94 6.11 11.20 14.18
CA GLY A 94 5.85 9.90 13.55
C GLY A 94 4.42 9.40 13.72
N GLN A 95 3.44 10.31 13.83
CA GLN A 95 2.01 9.95 13.81
C GLN A 95 1.47 10.11 12.39
N LEU A 96 0.64 9.18 11.92
CA LEU A 96 0.12 9.22 10.56
C LEU A 96 -0.89 10.36 10.40
N LEU A 97 -0.66 11.22 9.42
CA LEU A 97 -1.55 12.29 8.98
C LEU A 97 -2.00 11.99 7.54
N VAL A 98 -3.28 11.68 7.36
CA VAL A 98 -3.85 11.49 6.02
C VAL A 98 -4.19 12.86 5.45
N ALA A 99 -3.66 13.21 4.29
CA ALA A 99 -3.91 14.49 3.64
C ALA A 99 -4.65 14.28 2.30
N THR A 100 -5.75 14.98 2.13
CA THR A 100 -6.51 15.12 0.86
C THR A 100 -7.10 13.82 0.29
N GLU A 101 -8.38 13.64 0.54
CA GLU A 101 -9.28 12.79 -0.25
C GLU A 101 -9.79 13.62 -1.43
N VAL A 102 -9.87 13.04 -2.63
CA VAL A 102 -10.24 13.75 -3.88
C VAL A 102 -11.65 13.40 -4.32
#